data_AF-A0A9D2EFD0-F1
#
_entry.id   AF-A0A9D2EFD0-F1
#
_cell.length_a   1.000
_cell.length_b   1.000
_cell.length_c   1.000
_cell.angle_alpha   90.00
_cell.angle_beta   90.00
_cell.angle_gamma   90.00
#
_symmetry.space_group_name_H-M   'P 1'
#
loop_
_entity.id
_entity.type
_entity.pdbx_description
1 polymer ?
#
loop_
_entity_poly.entity_id
_entity_poly.type
_entity_poly.pdbx_seq_one_letter_code
_entity_poly.pdbx_strand_id
1 'polypeptide(L)'
;TLLQLARHASLPAALVATDATLLRRPWKEDEEPTLTVDQLQSEHARLLPYHGSRRAAAVLARATSSADGPLETLSRFVIDELGFAAPELQTRFWLPGLHRYVWVDFYWPELNVAAEADGHGKYLDGGERRAAAQRVVAEKQREDELRTQVEKLRRWDWRDVWAVRPLERKLEELGVPRVRPPRRVLLGLR
;
A
#
# COMPACT_ATOMS: atom_id res chain seq x y z
N THR A 1 8.98 17.28 -13.34
CA THR A 1 8.18 16.13 -13.82
C THR A 1 8.43 14.92 -12.93
N LEU A 2 7.52 13.93 -12.88
CA LEU A 2 7.71 12.70 -12.10
C LEU A 2 8.99 11.94 -12.49
N LEU A 3 9.34 11.94 -13.79
CA LEU A 3 10.59 11.34 -14.26
C LEU A 3 11.82 12.08 -13.72
N GLN A 4 11.76 13.40 -13.49
CA GLN A 4 12.81 14.13 -12.76
C GLN A 4 12.86 13.74 -11.29
N LEU A 5 11.71 13.59 -10.63
CA LEU A 5 11.67 13.13 -9.24
C LEU A 5 12.29 11.73 -9.11
N ALA A 6 11.95 10.80 -10.00
CA ALA A 6 12.53 9.45 -10.03
C ALA A 6 14.04 9.43 -10.28
N ARG A 7 14.60 10.48 -10.91
CA ARG A 7 16.05 10.61 -11.12
C ARG A 7 16.79 11.04 -9.86
N HIS A 8 16.18 11.89 -9.02
CA HIS A 8 16.88 12.59 -7.94
C HIS A 8 16.47 12.17 -6.53
N ALA A 9 15.19 11.84 -6.31
CA ALA A 9 14.69 11.38 -5.03
C ALA A 9 15.11 9.94 -4.73
N SER A 10 14.99 9.51 -3.47
CA SER A 10 15.10 8.10 -3.11
C SER A 10 14.03 7.29 -3.85
N LEU A 11 14.32 6.02 -4.16
CA LEU A 11 13.36 5.12 -4.78
C LEU A 11 11.99 5.09 -4.07
N PRO A 12 11.89 4.92 -2.74
CA PRO A 12 10.61 4.93 -2.05
C PRO A 12 9.87 6.26 -2.16
N ALA A 13 10.56 7.41 -2.06
CA ALA A 13 9.91 8.71 -2.19
C ALA A 13 9.37 8.96 -3.61
N ALA A 14 10.15 8.60 -4.63
CA ALA A 14 9.71 8.69 -6.02
C ALA A 14 8.54 7.75 -6.31
N LEU A 15 8.53 6.56 -5.70
CA LEU A 15 7.45 5.59 -5.84
C LEU A 15 6.15 6.10 -5.21
N VAL A 16 6.20 6.65 -3.98
CA VAL A 16 5.03 7.28 -3.32
C VAL A 16 4.41 8.36 -4.19
N ALA A 17 5.21 9.26 -4.73
CA ALA A 17 4.71 10.32 -5.61
C ALA A 17 4.15 9.77 -6.93
N THR A 18 4.73 8.70 -7.45
CA THR A 18 4.27 8.06 -8.69
C THR A 18 2.92 7.37 -8.47
N ASP A 19 2.82 6.49 -7.46
CA ASP A 19 1.59 5.78 -7.12
C ASP A 19 0.44 6.76 -6.82
N ALA A 20 0.72 7.89 -6.16
CA ALA A 20 -0.27 8.95 -5.92
C ALA A 20 -0.87 9.55 -7.20
N THR A 21 -0.11 9.63 -8.30
CA THR A 21 -0.64 10.12 -9.59
C THR A 21 -1.39 9.06 -10.39
N LEU A 22 -1.14 7.79 -10.09
CA LEU A 22 -1.75 6.64 -10.74
C LEU A 22 -3.00 6.15 -10.01
N LEU A 23 -3.22 6.63 -8.79
CA LEU A 23 -4.20 6.12 -7.85
C LEU A 23 -5.60 6.05 -8.46
N ARG A 24 -6.18 4.85 -8.40
CA ARG A 24 -7.58 4.56 -8.71
C ARG A 24 -8.23 3.93 -7.48
N ARG A 25 -9.32 4.52 -7.03
CA ARG A 25 -10.08 4.01 -5.89
C ARG A 25 -11.30 3.23 -6.39
N PRO A 26 -11.38 1.92 -6.16
CA PRO A 26 -12.52 1.12 -6.65
C PRO A 26 -13.87 1.52 -6.02
N TRP A 27 -13.87 2.28 -4.92
CA TRP A 27 -15.09 2.83 -4.29
C TRP A 27 -15.39 4.29 -4.69
N LYS A 28 -14.64 4.87 -5.62
CA LYS A 28 -14.90 6.21 -6.18
C LYS A 28 -14.75 6.16 -7.70
N GLU A 29 -15.80 5.68 -8.37
CA GLU A 29 -15.79 5.46 -9.82
C GLU A 29 -15.57 6.76 -10.63
N ASP A 30 -16.00 7.91 -10.11
CA ASP A 30 -15.84 9.22 -10.77
C ASP A 30 -14.44 9.85 -10.59
N GLU A 31 -13.55 9.24 -9.81
CA GLU A 31 -12.21 9.77 -9.56
C GLU A 31 -11.22 9.22 -10.59
N GLU A 32 -10.98 9.99 -11.65
CA GLU A 32 -9.97 9.68 -12.66
C GLU A 32 -8.55 9.93 -12.14
N PRO A 33 -7.57 9.04 -12.43
CA PRO A 33 -6.20 9.26 -12.02
C PRO A 33 -5.59 10.43 -12.81
N THR A 34 -4.59 11.08 -12.22
CA THR A 34 -3.88 12.19 -12.90
C THR A 34 -3.10 11.70 -14.11
N LEU A 35 -2.52 10.50 -14.01
CA LEU A 35 -1.77 9.84 -15.08
C LEU A 35 -2.08 8.35 -15.11
N THR A 36 -1.82 7.70 -16.24
CA THR A 36 -1.82 6.24 -16.35
C THR A 36 -0.40 5.68 -16.37
N VAL A 37 -0.28 4.40 -16.04
CA VAL A 37 0.99 3.66 -16.14
C VAL A 37 1.52 3.74 -17.57
N ASP A 38 0.65 3.56 -18.57
CA ASP A 38 1.01 3.60 -19.98
C ASP A 38 1.53 4.97 -20.42
N GLN A 39 0.92 6.06 -19.94
CA GLN A 39 1.41 7.42 -20.21
C GLN A 39 2.82 7.63 -19.64
N LEU A 40 3.06 7.21 -18.40
CA LEU A 40 4.38 7.32 -17.77
C LEU A 40 5.44 6.45 -18.48
N GLN A 41 5.08 5.23 -18.87
CA GLN A 41 5.97 4.32 -19.59
C GLN A 41 6.28 4.85 -21.00
N SER A 42 5.28 5.37 -21.71
CA SER A 42 5.45 5.96 -23.05
C SER A 42 6.38 7.17 -23.00
N GLU A 43 6.17 8.08 -22.05
CA GLU A 43 7.04 9.24 -21.86
C GLU A 43 8.45 8.85 -21.43
N HIS A 44 8.59 7.83 -20.57
CA HIS A 44 9.90 7.29 -20.21
C HIS A 44 10.65 6.79 -21.44
N ALA A 45 10.00 5.96 -22.28
CA ALA A 45 10.58 5.41 -23.49
C ALA A 45 10.96 6.49 -24.51
N ARG A 46 10.08 7.49 -24.71
CA ARG A 46 10.29 8.61 -25.64
C ARG A 46 11.53 9.44 -25.30
N LEU A 47 11.86 9.56 -24.02
CA LEU A 47 12.99 10.37 -23.55
C LEU A 47 14.33 9.60 -23.56
N LEU A 48 14.33 8.28 -23.81
CA LEU A 48 15.56 7.50 -23.78
C LEU A 48 16.53 7.87 -24.92
N PRO A 49 17.85 7.81 -24.67
CA PRO A 49 18.50 7.63 -23.36
C PRO A 49 18.60 8.96 -22.59
N TYR A 50 18.53 8.90 -21.26
CA TYR A 50 18.80 10.06 -20.40
C TYR A 50 19.46 9.67 -19.07
N HIS A 51 20.21 10.60 -18.47
CA HIS A 51 20.86 10.37 -17.19
C HIS A 51 19.84 10.03 -16.08
N GLY A 52 20.02 8.87 -15.44
CA GLY A 52 19.12 8.37 -14.40
C GLY A 52 17.93 7.56 -14.93
N SER A 53 17.88 7.22 -16.22
CA SER A 53 16.82 6.37 -16.81
C SER A 53 16.63 5.04 -16.08
N ARG A 54 17.72 4.39 -15.65
CA ARG A 54 17.65 3.15 -14.85
C ARG A 54 16.91 3.32 -13.51
N ARG A 55 17.03 4.49 -12.87
CA ARG A 55 16.31 4.80 -11.62
C ARG A 55 14.81 4.99 -11.89
N ALA A 56 14.49 5.72 -12.96
CA ALA A 56 13.11 5.88 -13.40
C ALA A 56 12.46 4.53 -13.78
N ALA A 57 13.17 3.68 -14.52
CA ALA A 57 12.71 2.32 -14.82
C ALA A 57 12.44 1.50 -13.55
N ALA A 58 13.28 1.63 -12.51
CA ALA A 58 13.08 0.92 -11.25
C ALA A 58 11.83 1.40 -10.46
N VAL A 59 11.48 2.69 -10.56
CA VAL A 59 10.22 3.24 -10.02
C VAL A 59 9.05 2.70 -10.82
N LEU A 60 9.07 2.83 -12.15
CA LEU A 60 7.96 2.41 -13.02
C LEU A 60 7.68 0.91 -12.94
N ALA A 61 8.73 0.08 -12.84
CA ALA A 61 8.58 -1.36 -12.65
C ALA A 61 7.93 -1.75 -11.32
N ARG A 62 7.90 -0.83 -10.35
CA ARG A 62 7.24 -1.02 -9.06
C ARG A 62 5.95 -0.21 -8.93
N ALA A 63 5.64 0.69 -9.84
CA ALA A 63 4.48 1.57 -9.69
C ALA A 63 3.16 0.79 -9.70
N THR A 64 2.15 1.27 -8.97
CA THR A 64 0.81 0.70 -8.98
C THR A 64 -0.26 1.79 -8.86
N SER A 65 -1.44 1.55 -9.43
CA SER A 65 -2.61 2.39 -9.25
C SER A 65 -3.42 2.07 -7.98
N SER A 66 -3.07 1.00 -7.25
CA SER A 66 -3.93 0.44 -6.20
C SER A 66 -3.48 0.75 -4.77
N ALA A 67 -2.39 1.50 -4.56
CA ALA A 67 -1.96 1.89 -3.22
C ALA A 67 -2.62 3.24 -2.84
N ASP A 68 -3.55 3.24 -1.89
CA ASP A 68 -4.39 4.40 -1.56
C ASP A 68 -3.67 5.46 -0.69
N GLY A 69 -2.50 5.11 -0.16
CA GLY A 69 -1.68 6.06 0.58
C GLY A 69 -0.18 5.81 0.55
N PRO A 70 0.60 6.80 1.03
CA PRO A 70 2.05 6.67 1.19
C PRO A 70 2.45 5.47 2.05
N LEU A 71 1.73 5.20 3.14
CA LEU A 71 2.02 4.08 4.02
C LEU A 71 1.85 2.74 3.29
N GLU A 72 0.80 2.60 2.47
CA GLU A 72 0.57 1.39 1.68
C GLU A 72 1.68 1.19 0.65
N THR A 73 2.05 2.25 -0.06
CA THR A 73 3.14 2.23 -1.04
C THR A 73 4.47 1.79 -0.40
N LEU A 74 4.81 2.36 0.77
CA LEU A 74 6.02 2.00 1.49
C LEU A 74 5.96 0.60 2.09
N SER A 75 4.80 0.16 2.57
CA SER A 75 4.58 -1.20 3.05
C SER A 75 4.87 -2.21 1.95
N ARG A 76 4.29 -2.00 0.75
CA ARG A 76 4.54 -2.84 -0.42
C ARG A 76 6.00 -2.83 -0.85
N PHE A 77 6.65 -1.67 -0.82
CA PHE A 77 8.08 -1.57 -1.09
C PHE A 77 8.90 -2.41 -0.10
N VAL A 78 8.60 -2.34 1.20
CA VAL A 78 9.31 -3.13 2.23
C VAL A 78 9.02 -4.62 2.10
N ILE A 79 7.76 -5.01 1.86
CA ILE A 79 7.37 -6.41 1.60
C ILE A 79 8.19 -6.98 0.43
N ASP A 80 8.26 -6.25 -0.69
CA ASP A 80 9.07 -6.64 -1.86
C ASP A 80 10.55 -6.72 -1.49
N GLU A 81 11.14 -5.68 -0.88
CA GLU A 81 12.56 -5.70 -0.54
C GLU A 81 12.92 -6.82 0.46
N LEU A 82 12.04 -7.19 1.39
CA LEU A 82 12.20 -8.35 2.28
C LEU A 82 12.03 -9.72 1.59
N GLY A 83 11.54 -9.73 0.34
CA GLY A 83 11.41 -10.92 -0.50
C GLY A 83 10.16 -11.74 -0.24
N PHE A 84 9.16 -11.19 0.47
CA PHE A 84 7.88 -11.84 0.69
C PHE A 84 7.04 -11.88 -0.59
N ALA A 85 6.12 -12.85 -0.68
CA ALA A 85 5.12 -12.90 -1.74
C ALA A 85 4.33 -11.59 -1.80
N ALA A 86 4.05 -11.11 -3.00
CA ALA A 86 3.28 -9.89 -3.19
C ALA A 86 1.80 -10.11 -2.82
N PRO A 87 1.18 -9.19 -2.07
CA PRO A 87 -0.26 -9.22 -1.83
C PRO A 87 -1.02 -8.70 -3.04
N GLU A 88 -2.29 -9.12 -3.16
CA GLU A 88 -3.31 -8.35 -3.85
C GLU A 88 -3.65 -7.10 -3.05
N LEU A 89 -3.80 -5.96 -3.73
CA LEU A 89 -4.11 -4.68 -3.09
C LEU A 89 -5.59 -4.36 -3.21
N GLN A 90 -6.13 -3.70 -2.18
CA GLN A 90 -7.50 -3.19 -2.17
C GLN A 90 -8.51 -4.30 -2.55
N THR A 91 -8.33 -5.49 -1.97
CA THR A 91 -9.20 -6.64 -2.25
C THR A 91 -10.56 -6.45 -1.57
N ARG A 92 -11.63 -6.70 -2.32
CA ARG A 92 -13.01 -6.44 -1.90
C ARG A 92 -13.61 -7.66 -1.18
N PHE A 93 -14.14 -7.43 0.02
CA PHE A 93 -14.88 -8.41 0.82
C PHE A 93 -16.32 -7.97 1.02
N TRP A 94 -17.27 -8.90 0.89
CA TRP A 94 -18.66 -8.68 1.31
C TRP A 94 -18.79 -9.02 2.80
N LEU A 95 -19.35 -8.11 3.59
CA LEU A 95 -19.67 -8.32 5.00
C LEU A 95 -21.19 -8.44 5.16
N PRO A 96 -21.77 -9.66 5.21
CA PRO A 96 -23.21 -9.88 5.29
C PRO A 96 -23.93 -9.21 6.46
N GLY A 97 -23.33 -9.23 7.66
CA GLY A 97 -23.87 -8.66 8.90
C GLY A 97 -23.94 -7.13 8.85
N LEU A 98 -22.97 -6.50 8.18
CA LEU A 98 -22.97 -5.06 7.92
C LEU A 98 -23.61 -4.66 6.59
N HIS A 99 -24.03 -5.64 5.79
CA HIS A 99 -24.67 -5.49 4.48
C HIS A 99 -23.94 -4.52 3.53
N ARG A 100 -22.60 -4.60 3.51
CA ARG A 100 -21.76 -3.73 2.68
C ARG A 100 -20.48 -4.42 2.23
N TYR A 101 -19.91 -3.90 1.14
CA TYR A 101 -18.54 -4.22 0.76
C TYR A 101 -17.53 -3.41 1.57
N VAL A 102 -16.39 -4.02 1.85
CA VAL A 102 -15.20 -3.36 2.40
C VAL A 102 -13.98 -3.73 1.56
N TRP A 103 -12.95 -2.90 1.65
CA TRP A 103 -11.67 -3.11 0.98
C TRP A 103 -10.60 -3.28 2.04
N VAL A 104 -9.67 -4.20 1.77
CA VAL A 104 -8.52 -4.51 2.61
C VAL A 104 -7.26 -4.15 1.83
N ASP A 105 -6.33 -3.46 2.47
CA ASP A 105 -5.15 -2.90 1.81
C ASP A 105 -4.26 -4.00 1.21
N PHE A 106 -4.08 -5.12 1.92
CA PHE A 106 -3.23 -6.23 1.51
C PHE A 106 -3.93 -7.57 1.76
N TYR A 107 -4.00 -8.42 0.73
CA TYR A 107 -4.55 -9.77 0.85
C TYR A 107 -3.66 -10.79 0.15
N TRP A 108 -3.45 -11.95 0.79
CA TRP A 108 -2.76 -13.10 0.21
C TRP A 108 -3.76 -14.24 0.04
N PRO A 109 -4.36 -14.40 -1.15
CA PRO A 109 -5.46 -15.33 -1.39
C PRO A 109 -5.14 -16.78 -1.08
N GLU A 110 -3.94 -17.23 -1.42
CA GLU A 110 -3.52 -18.63 -1.24
C GLU A 110 -3.41 -19.03 0.23
N LEU A 111 -3.25 -18.06 1.12
CA LEU A 111 -3.16 -18.25 2.56
C LEU A 111 -4.45 -17.85 3.29
N ASN A 112 -5.38 -17.19 2.59
CA ASN A 112 -6.53 -16.49 3.15
C ASN A 112 -6.15 -15.56 4.33
N VAL A 113 -5.07 -14.78 4.17
CA VAL A 113 -4.64 -13.81 5.20
C VAL A 113 -4.64 -12.38 4.68
N ALA A 114 -4.95 -11.45 5.56
CA ALA A 114 -5.15 -10.04 5.25
C ALA A 114 -4.31 -9.13 6.15
N ALA A 115 -4.06 -7.91 5.68
CA ALA A 115 -3.52 -6.85 6.49
C ALA A 115 -3.94 -5.44 6.08
N GLU A 116 -3.85 -4.52 7.04
CA GLU A 116 -4.17 -3.10 6.86
C GLU A 116 -3.01 -2.21 7.30
N ALA A 117 -2.73 -1.18 6.51
CA ALA A 117 -1.73 -0.15 6.77
C ALA A 117 -2.42 1.10 7.34
N ASP A 118 -2.43 1.22 8.66
CA ASP A 118 -3.03 2.37 9.32
C ASP A 118 -2.02 3.47 9.56
N GLY A 119 -2.21 4.58 8.84
CA GLY A 119 -1.73 5.85 9.35
C GLY A 119 -2.57 6.25 10.56
N HIS A 120 -1.94 6.52 11.70
CA HIS A 120 -2.56 7.12 12.91
C HIS A 120 -3.42 8.38 12.65
N GLY A 121 -3.39 8.94 11.43
CA GLY A 121 -4.12 10.14 11.01
C GLY A 121 -5.62 9.99 10.76
N LYS A 122 -6.20 8.78 10.65
CA LYS A 122 -7.67 8.65 10.46
C LYS A 122 -8.50 9.00 11.72
N TYR A 123 -7.88 9.08 12.90
CA TYR A 123 -8.58 9.31 14.18
C TYR A 123 -8.45 10.72 14.76
N LEU A 124 -7.66 11.61 14.14
CA LEU A 124 -7.45 12.97 14.65
C LEU A 124 -8.44 13.99 14.07
N ASP A 125 -9.39 13.54 13.26
CA ASP A 125 -10.41 14.41 12.69
C ASP A 125 -11.41 14.79 13.80
N GLY A 126 -11.20 16.00 14.34
CA GLY A 126 -11.76 16.59 15.56
C GLY A 126 -13.28 16.81 15.56
N GLY A 127 -14.04 15.81 15.14
CA GLY A 127 -15.49 15.77 15.25
C GLY A 127 -15.95 15.64 16.70
N GLU A 128 -17.22 15.93 16.93
CA GLU A 128 -17.85 15.78 18.25
C GLU A 128 -17.59 14.38 18.82
N ARG A 129 -17.37 14.29 20.15
CA ARG A 129 -17.05 13.02 20.84
C ARG A 129 -17.99 11.87 20.48
N ARG A 130 -19.26 12.18 20.23
CA ARG A 130 -20.28 11.20 19.82
C ARG A 130 -20.00 10.59 18.44
N ALA A 131 -19.63 11.41 17.46
CA ALA A 131 -19.26 10.95 16.12
C ALA A 131 -17.95 10.16 16.14
N ALA A 132 -16.98 10.54 16.99
CA ALA A 132 -15.76 9.76 17.19
C ALA A 132 -16.06 8.38 17.80
N ALA A 133 -16.91 8.30 18.83
CA ALA A 133 -17.32 7.04 19.44
C ALA A 133 -18.05 6.11 18.45
N GLN A 134 -18.96 6.65 17.64
CA GLN A 134 -19.65 5.88 16.60
C GLN A 134 -18.68 5.33 15.54
N ARG A 135 -17.69 6.13 15.12
CA ARG A 135 -16.65 5.67 14.17
C ARG A 135 -15.83 4.51 14.73
N VAL A 136 -15.44 4.58 16.01
CA VAL A 136 -14.72 3.48 16.68
C VAL A 136 -15.57 2.20 16.74
N VAL A 137 -16.86 2.32 17.07
CA VAL A 137 -17.76 1.15 17.09
C VAL A 137 -17.94 0.57 15.70
N ALA A 138 -18.12 1.40 14.67
CA ALA A 138 -18.29 0.95 13.29
C ALA A 138 -17.02 0.27 12.74
N GLU A 139 -15.83 0.78 13.08
CA GLU A 139 -14.56 0.15 12.73
C GLU A 139 -14.36 -1.18 13.43
N LYS A 140 -14.71 -1.25 14.74
CA LYS A 140 -14.65 -2.51 15.48
C LYS A 140 -15.58 -3.56 14.88
N GLN A 141 -16.84 -3.21 14.57
CA GLN A 141 -17.78 -4.14 13.93
C GLN A 141 -17.28 -4.61 12.56
N ARG A 142 -16.71 -3.70 11.77
CA ARG A 142 -16.07 -4.03 10.49
C ARG A 142 -14.96 -5.06 10.68
N GLU A 143 -14.06 -4.81 11.62
CA GLU A 143 -12.94 -5.71 11.89
C GLU A 143 -13.41 -7.07 12.41
N ASP A 144 -14.33 -7.08 13.38
CA ASP A 144 -14.88 -8.29 13.97
C ASP A 144 -15.50 -9.20 12.90
N GLU A 145 -16.27 -8.63 11.97
CA GLU A 145 -16.85 -9.40 10.88
C GLU A 145 -15.81 -9.81 9.82
N LEU A 146 -14.88 -8.93 9.45
CA LEU A 146 -13.81 -9.26 8.50
C LEU A 146 -12.94 -10.42 9.00
N ARG A 147 -12.67 -10.48 10.32
CA ARG A 147 -11.94 -11.59 10.95
C ARG A 147 -12.64 -12.94 10.82
N THR A 148 -13.93 -12.97 10.50
CA THR A 148 -14.65 -14.23 10.20
C THR A 148 -14.41 -14.73 8.76
N GLN A 149 -13.92 -13.87 7.88
CA GLN A 149 -13.69 -14.17 6.46
C GLN A 149 -12.25 -14.60 6.17
N VAL A 150 -11.29 -14.22 7.02
CA VAL A 150 -9.85 -14.47 6.83
C VAL A 150 -9.26 -15.27 7.99
N GLU A 151 -8.27 -16.10 7.69
CA GLU A 151 -7.56 -16.92 8.69
C GLU A 151 -6.77 -16.06 9.67
N LYS A 152 -6.11 -15.01 9.17
CA LYS A 152 -5.38 -14.04 9.99
C LYS A 152 -5.54 -12.64 9.43
N LEU A 153 -5.66 -11.69 10.34
CA LEU A 153 -5.64 -10.25 10.07
C LEU A 153 -4.59 -9.57 10.95
N ARG A 154 -3.71 -8.77 10.34
CA ARG A 154 -2.74 -7.92 11.03
C ARG A 154 -2.88 -6.47 10.59
N ARG A 155 -2.53 -5.55 11.49
CA ARG A 155 -2.49 -4.11 11.19
C ARG A 155 -1.08 -3.60 11.48
N TRP A 156 -0.61 -2.65 10.71
CA TRP A 156 0.68 -2.00 10.96
C TRP A 156 0.64 -0.52 10.63
N ASP A 157 1.56 0.22 11.24
CA ASP A 157 1.64 1.66 11.11
C ASP A 157 2.99 2.10 10.52
N TRP A 158 3.18 3.42 10.49
CA TRP A 158 4.44 4.04 10.09
C TRP A 158 5.66 3.50 10.82
N ARG A 159 5.58 3.29 12.15
CA ARG A 159 6.71 2.80 12.95
C ARG A 159 7.10 1.39 12.51
N ASP A 160 6.12 0.54 12.24
CA ASP A 160 6.38 -0.82 11.78
C ASP A 160 7.14 -0.85 10.45
N VAL A 161 6.69 -0.02 9.48
CA VAL A 161 7.29 0.10 8.15
C VAL A 161 8.70 0.70 8.25
N TRP A 162 8.87 1.81 8.98
CA TRP A 162 10.16 2.48 9.13
C TRP A 162 11.21 1.65 9.86
N ALA A 163 10.80 0.92 10.91
CA ALA A 163 11.71 0.06 11.66
C ALA A 163 11.97 -1.29 10.95
N VAL A 164 11.20 -1.62 9.92
CA VAL A 164 11.27 -2.82 9.06
C VAL A 164 11.05 -4.14 9.81
N ARG A 165 11.82 -4.42 10.87
CA ARG A 165 11.72 -5.65 11.69
C ARG A 165 10.32 -5.90 12.25
N PRO A 166 9.56 -4.89 12.73
CA PRO A 166 8.20 -5.15 13.20
C PRO A 166 7.26 -5.59 12.07
N LEU A 167 7.33 -4.96 10.90
CA LEU A 167 6.56 -5.39 9.72
C LEU A 167 6.97 -6.80 9.28
N GLU A 168 8.27 -7.09 9.23
CA GLU A 168 8.79 -8.42 8.90
C GLU A 168 8.22 -9.50 9.82
N ARG A 169 8.23 -9.29 11.14
CA ARG A 169 7.64 -10.23 12.11
C ARG A 169 6.14 -10.43 11.89
N LYS A 170 5.40 -9.36 11.59
CA LYS A 170 3.96 -9.46 11.30
C LYS A 170 3.71 -10.31 10.05
N LEU A 171 4.53 -10.17 9.01
CA LEU A 171 4.45 -11.01 7.80
C LEU A 171 4.78 -12.48 8.10
N GLU A 172 5.76 -12.74 8.96
CA GLU A 172 6.10 -14.09 9.43
C GLU A 172 4.97 -14.71 10.25
N GLU A 173 4.32 -13.95 11.13
CA GLU A 173 3.15 -14.40 11.90
C GLU A 173 1.93 -14.69 11.01
N LEU A 174 1.74 -13.88 9.96
CA LEU A 174 0.74 -14.15 8.92
C LEU A 174 1.06 -15.43 8.14
N GLY A 175 2.32 -15.87 8.13
CA GLY A 175 2.78 -17.03 7.37
C GLY A 175 3.06 -16.72 5.90
N VAL A 176 3.25 -15.44 5.55
CA VAL A 176 3.55 -15.03 4.18
C VAL A 176 4.92 -15.61 3.79
N PRO A 177 5.04 -16.38 2.68
CA PRO A 177 6.30 -17.00 2.31
C PRO A 177 7.27 -15.98 1.72
N ARG A 178 8.57 -16.23 1.90
CA ARG A 178 9.60 -15.55 1.12
C ARG A 178 9.81 -16.29 -0.19
N VAL A 179 9.61 -15.59 -1.30
CA VAL A 179 9.81 -16.12 -2.66
C VAL A 179 11.20 -15.83 -3.21
N ARG A 180 11.96 -14.96 -2.53
CA ARG A 180 13.35 -14.64 -2.84
C ARG A 180 14.12 -14.18 -1.59
N PRO A 181 15.46 -14.20 -1.60
CA PRO A 181 16.25 -13.64 -0.52
C PRO A 181 15.96 -12.13 -0.31
N PRO A 182 16.03 -11.65 0.96
CA PRO A 182 15.85 -10.23 1.25
C PRO A 182 16.98 -9.41 0.64
N ARG A 183 16.63 -8.20 0.20
CA ARG A 183 17.55 -7.14 -0.21
C ARG A 183 17.70 -6.13 0.92
N ARG A 184 18.68 -5.24 0.78
CA ARG A 184 18.86 -4.14 1.73
C ARG A 184 17.70 -3.15 1.59
N VAL A 185 16.84 -3.10 2.61
CA VAL A 185 15.76 -2.11 2.68
C VAL A 185 16.34 -0.71 2.90
N LEU A 186 16.10 0.19 1.96
CA LEU A 186 16.57 1.59 2.00
C LEU A 186 15.38 2.53 1.87
N LEU A 187 14.69 2.78 2.99
CA LEU A 187 13.55 3.70 3.06
C LEU A 187 13.93 5.18 2.95
N GLY A 188 15.22 5.50 3.12
CA GLY A 188 15.80 6.80 2.83
C GLY A 188 15.25 7.95 3.67
N LEU A 189 15.77 8.12 4.89
CA LEU A 189 15.99 9.41 5.55
C LEU A 189 17.29 9.30 6.35
N ARG A 190 18.35 9.95 5.86
CA ARG A 190 19.48 10.45 6.65
C ARG A 190 19.68 11.89 6.24
#